data_AF-A0A4W2C6C7-F1
#
_entry.id   AF-A0A4W2C6C7-F1
#
_cell.length_a   1.000
_cell.length_b   1.000
_cell.length_c   1.000
_cell.angle_alpha   90.00
_cell.angle_beta   90.00
_cell.angle_gamma   90.00
#
_symmetry.space_group_name_H-M   'P 1'
#
loop_
_entity.id
_entity.type
_entity.pdbx_description
1 polymer ?
#
loop_
_entity_poly.entity_id
_entity_poly.type
_entity_poly.pdbx_seq_one_letter_code
_entity_poly.pdbx_strand_id
1 'polypeptide(L)'
;MTAHSHRATASYIPWEKDSVLGVVPGRRWSEGPAYKGGVTRPRVRWSQAPRGARFPKAGSSGTKFTSFCLLALRLEWRPCTMRVFSSLSLPPVHPVWKGPASVPGGTRQSPINIRWRDSVYDPQLQPLGVSYNAEACLYVWNTGYLFQVEFDDSTEGSGISGGPLENHYRLKQFHFHWGAVNEWGSEHTVDDRVYPAELHLVHWNAVKYQNYTDAVTGADGLAVVGVFLKLGARHEELQELVAVLPDIKHKDARAALGPFQPSCLLPACQDYWTYPGSLTTPPLSESVTWIIHKKPIEVAQDQLAAFRSLLFSVPGEEEKMMVNNYRPLQPLMNRKVRSSFQATHEGARL
;
A
#
# COMPACT_ATOMS: atom_id res chain seq x y z
N MET A 1 -60.38 -6.96 -5.34
CA MET A 1 -59.03 -7.29 -5.83
C MET A 1 -58.26 -5.99 -5.95
N THR A 2 -57.46 -5.69 -4.93
CA THR A 2 -56.73 -4.43 -4.76
C THR A 2 -55.32 -4.58 -5.33
N ALA A 3 -54.94 -3.66 -6.20
CA ALA A 3 -53.60 -3.55 -6.76
C ALA A 3 -52.67 -2.82 -5.76
N HIS A 4 -51.48 -3.38 -5.53
CA HIS A 4 -50.39 -2.67 -4.87
C HIS A 4 -49.18 -2.64 -5.81
N SER A 5 -48.88 -1.43 -6.28
CA SER A 5 -47.64 -1.10 -6.98
C SER A 5 -46.56 -0.80 -5.94
N HIS A 6 -45.47 -1.55 -5.94
CA HIS A 6 -44.25 -1.17 -5.23
C HIS A 6 -43.32 -0.45 -6.21
N ARG A 7 -43.13 0.85 -5.97
CA ARG A 7 -42.18 1.71 -6.67
C ARG A 7 -40.83 1.55 -5.98
N ALA A 8 -39.90 0.83 -6.61
CA ALA A 8 -38.50 0.82 -6.20
C ALA A 8 -37.81 2.06 -6.78
N THR A 9 -37.39 2.99 -5.93
CA THR A 9 -36.53 4.12 -6.30
C THR A 9 -35.09 3.61 -6.40
N ALA A 10 -34.64 3.35 -7.63
CA ALA A 10 -33.23 3.10 -7.91
C ALA A 10 -32.47 4.44 -7.84
N SER A 11 -31.67 4.61 -6.78
CA SER A 11 -30.68 5.68 -6.70
C SER A 11 -29.51 5.35 -7.63
N TYR A 12 -29.40 6.17 -8.67
CA TYR A 12 -28.40 6.18 -9.72
C TYR A 12 -27.02 6.54 -9.16
N ILE A 13 -25.99 5.71 -9.39
CA ILE A 13 -24.59 6.03 -9.09
C ILE A 13 -23.83 6.02 -10.42
N PRO A 14 -23.25 7.16 -10.87
CA PRO A 14 -22.54 7.24 -12.13
C PRO A 14 -21.06 6.90 -11.92
N TRP A 15 -20.66 5.68 -12.25
CA TRP A 15 -19.29 5.35 -12.63
C TRP A 15 -19.39 4.15 -13.58
N GLU A 16 -18.61 4.17 -14.67
CA GLU A 16 -18.80 3.39 -15.91
C GLU A 16 -19.83 3.95 -16.89
N LYS A 17 -19.43 5.04 -17.56
CA LYS A 17 -19.52 5.14 -19.02
C LYS A 17 -18.62 6.29 -19.43
N ASP A 18 -17.46 5.94 -19.96
CA ASP A 18 -16.81 6.62 -21.09
C ASP A 18 -15.43 6.01 -21.32
N SER A 19 -15.38 5.03 -22.22
CA SER A 19 -14.26 4.72 -23.15
C SER A 19 -14.42 3.33 -23.77
N VAL A 20 -15.54 3.14 -24.49
CA VAL A 20 -15.55 2.17 -25.60
C VAL A 20 -15.34 3.00 -26.86
N LEU A 21 -14.09 3.10 -27.31
CA LEU A 21 -13.79 3.47 -28.69
C LEU A 21 -12.91 2.39 -29.28
N GLY A 22 -13.44 1.80 -30.35
CA GLY A 22 -12.95 0.61 -30.99
C GLY A 22 -11.62 0.79 -31.69
N VAL A 23 -10.89 -0.33 -31.73
CA VAL A 23 -9.70 -0.53 -32.56
C VAL A 23 -10.13 -0.55 -34.03
N VAL A 24 -9.61 0.38 -34.83
CA VAL A 24 -9.54 0.27 -36.29
C VAL A 24 -8.06 0.33 -36.68
N PRO A 25 -7.49 -0.69 -37.35
CA PRO A 25 -6.08 -0.70 -37.69
C PRO A 25 -5.81 0.03 -39.01
N GLY A 26 -4.66 0.70 -39.07
CA GLY A 26 -3.96 1.02 -40.32
C GLY A 26 -4.12 2.45 -40.81
N ARG A 27 -3.12 3.28 -40.56
CA ARG A 27 -2.52 4.13 -41.60
C ARG A 27 -1.12 4.62 -41.21
N ARG A 28 -0.18 4.25 -42.07
CA ARG A 28 1.24 4.60 -42.12
C ARG A 28 1.40 6.12 -42.26
N TRP A 29 2.22 6.74 -41.40
CA TRP A 29 2.70 8.10 -41.62
C TRP A 29 4.18 8.07 -41.98
N SER A 30 4.46 8.61 -43.16
CA SER A 30 5.77 8.79 -43.77
C SER A 30 6.47 10.05 -43.26
N GLU A 31 7.78 9.96 -43.12
CA GLU A 31 8.70 11.03 -42.74
C GLU A 31 8.74 12.19 -43.76
N GLY A 32 8.98 13.40 -43.26
CA GLY A 32 9.30 14.62 -44.01
C GLY A 32 9.95 15.67 -43.09
N PRO A 33 10.81 16.57 -43.60
CA PRO A 33 12.16 16.72 -43.06
C PRO A 33 12.38 17.86 -42.05
N ALA A 34 13.53 17.74 -41.40
CA ALA A 34 14.14 18.63 -40.41
C ALA A 34 14.26 20.10 -40.82
N TYR A 35 13.95 21.00 -39.87
CA TYR A 35 14.36 22.40 -39.91
C TYR A 35 15.49 22.65 -38.89
N LYS A 36 16.63 23.11 -39.40
CA LYS A 36 17.76 23.63 -38.63
C LYS A 36 17.51 25.10 -38.30
N GLY A 37 17.67 25.48 -37.03
CA GLY A 37 17.75 26.86 -36.58
C GLY A 37 18.52 26.95 -35.26
N GLY A 38 19.82 27.29 -35.33
CA GLY A 38 20.55 27.92 -34.20
C GLY A 38 20.10 29.39 -34.07
N VAL A 39 20.50 30.22 -33.12
CA VAL A 39 21.55 30.29 -32.09
C VAL A 39 20.97 31.31 -31.07
N THR A 40 21.08 31.17 -29.75
CA THR A 40 22.08 31.88 -28.92
C THR A 40 21.74 31.66 -27.44
N ARG A 41 22.73 31.22 -26.66
CA ARG A 41 22.70 31.23 -25.18
C ARG A 41 23.43 32.48 -24.69
N PRO A 42 22.96 33.19 -23.66
CA PRO A 42 23.78 34.20 -23.00
C PRO A 42 24.84 33.53 -22.11
N ARG A 43 26.11 33.89 -22.33
CA ARG A 43 27.23 33.64 -21.42
C ARG A 43 27.13 34.59 -20.22
N VAL A 44 27.19 34.04 -19.01
CA VAL A 44 27.51 34.78 -17.79
C VAL A 44 28.88 34.30 -17.27
N ARG A 45 29.77 35.25 -17.03
CA ARG A 45 31.12 35.14 -16.42
C ARG A 45 31.30 36.48 -15.67
N TRP A 46 31.83 36.65 -14.47
CA TRP A 46 32.33 35.84 -13.35
C TRP A 46 32.28 36.79 -12.12
N SER A 47 32.30 36.28 -10.90
CA SER A 47 33.21 36.84 -9.88
C SER A 47 33.64 35.77 -8.88
N GLN A 48 34.95 35.71 -8.66
CA GLN A 48 35.62 34.86 -7.68
C GLN A 48 35.49 35.49 -6.29
N ALA A 49 35.29 34.66 -5.27
CA ALA A 49 35.46 35.04 -3.87
C ALA A 49 36.90 34.75 -3.41
N PRO A 50 37.54 35.62 -2.61
CA PRO A 50 38.91 35.40 -2.15
C PRO A 50 38.96 34.43 -0.96
N ARG A 51 40.05 33.65 -0.91
CA ARG A 51 40.49 32.87 0.25
C ARG A 51 41.26 33.78 1.21
N GLY A 52 41.12 33.55 2.52
CA GLY A 52 42.19 33.80 3.48
C GLY A 52 41.75 34.47 4.77
N ALA A 53 41.76 33.73 5.88
CA ALA A 53 42.26 34.20 7.17
C ALA A 53 42.54 33.00 8.09
N ARG A 54 43.80 32.90 8.54
CA ARG A 54 44.26 31.97 9.58
C ARG A 54 44.14 32.62 10.96
N PHE A 55 44.00 31.74 11.95
CA PHE A 55 44.13 31.83 13.42
C PHE A 55 44.89 33.01 14.05
N PRO A 56 44.61 33.23 15.35
CA PRO A 56 45.70 33.15 16.34
C PRO A 56 45.42 32.16 17.50
N LYS A 57 46.50 31.51 17.96
CA LYS A 57 46.62 30.83 19.26
C LYS A 57 47.43 31.74 20.20
N ALA A 58 47.02 31.82 21.47
CA ALA A 58 47.81 31.99 22.70
C ALA A 58 46.80 32.13 23.85
N GLY A 59 46.99 31.67 25.09
CA GLY A 59 48.12 31.08 25.80
C GLY A 59 47.64 30.69 27.21
N SER A 60 48.44 29.88 27.90
CA SER A 60 48.22 29.34 29.24
C SER A 60 48.61 30.31 30.37
N SER A 61 47.90 30.23 31.50
CA SER A 61 48.28 30.53 32.91
C SER A 61 47.04 31.08 33.63
N GLY A 62 46.74 30.91 34.91
CA GLY A 62 47.39 30.27 36.05
C GLY A 62 46.60 30.72 37.30
N THR A 63 46.28 29.76 38.18
CA THR A 63 46.14 29.86 39.65
C THR A 63 45.16 30.86 40.35
N LYS A 64 44.35 30.28 41.27
CA LYS A 64 44.23 30.57 42.73
C LYS A 64 42.93 31.21 43.33
N PHE A 65 42.47 30.51 44.38
CA PHE A 65 41.86 30.93 45.67
C PHE A 65 40.32 31.02 45.87
N THR A 66 39.81 30.10 46.72
CA THR A 66 38.93 30.24 47.94
C THR A 66 37.64 31.08 47.84
N SER A 67 36.47 30.77 48.44
CA SER A 67 36.12 29.97 49.61
C SER A 67 34.59 29.84 49.77
N PHE A 68 34.16 28.86 50.59
CA PHE A 68 32.88 28.72 51.33
C PHE A 68 31.51 28.65 50.61
N CYS A 69 30.89 27.47 50.65
CA CYS A 69 29.74 27.20 51.54
C CYS A 69 29.33 25.72 51.51
N LEU A 70 29.30 25.06 52.67
CA LEU A 70 28.65 23.76 52.85
C LEU A 70 27.12 23.98 52.85
N LEU A 71 26.41 23.30 51.95
CA LEU A 71 25.04 22.89 52.21
C LEU A 71 24.84 21.47 51.71
N ALA A 72 24.50 20.58 52.63
CA ALA A 72 24.20 19.18 52.37
C ALA A 72 22.96 19.08 51.45
N LEU A 73 23.11 18.38 50.31
CA LEU A 73 21.98 17.96 49.49
C LEU A 73 21.84 16.45 49.58
N ARG A 74 20.71 16.04 50.16
CA ARG A 74 20.19 14.68 50.16
C ARG A 74 20.12 14.16 48.72
N LEU A 75 20.66 12.98 48.45
CA LEU A 75 20.34 12.23 47.25
C LEU A 75 18.88 11.77 47.34
N GLU A 76 17.98 12.52 46.71
CA GLU A 76 16.66 12.00 46.34
C GLU A 76 16.75 11.39 44.94
N TRP A 77 16.49 10.10 44.87
CA TRP A 77 16.21 9.38 43.64
C TRP A 77 14.96 9.99 42.99
N ARG A 78 15.11 10.70 41.88
CA ARG A 78 13.99 11.08 41.03
C ARG A 78 13.79 10.01 39.96
N PRO A 79 12.60 9.38 39.88
CA PRO A 79 12.33 8.42 38.83
C PRO A 79 12.32 9.14 37.48
N CYS A 80 12.98 8.54 36.50
CA CYS A 80 12.98 8.96 35.12
C CYS A 80 11.53 8.95 34.62
N THR A 81 10.94 10.12 34.42
CA THR A 81 9.62 10.25 33.80
C THR A 81 9.72 9.71 32.38
N MET A 82 9.17 8.52 32.16
CA MET A 82 8.79 8.08 30.82
C MET A 82 7.90 9.18 30.24
N ARG A 83 8.39 9.83 29.18
CA ARG A 83 7.51 10.59 28.29
C ARG A 83 6.59 9.56 27.65
N VAL A 84 5.37 9.48 28.18
CA VAL A 84 4.23 8.93 27.45
C VAL A 84 4.13 9.75 26.18
N PHE A 85 4.52 9.18 25.05
CA PHE A 85 4.18 9.75 23.76
C PHE A 85 2.65 9.74 23.69
N SER A 86 2.05 10.92 23.80
CA SER A 86 0.64 11.10 23.46
C SER A 86 0.45 10.57 22.06
N SER A 87 -0.55 9.70 21.88
CA SER A 87 -1.00 9.18 20.60
C SER A 87 -0.88 10.22 19.49
N LEU A 88 0.07 10.04 18.58
CA LEU A 88 0.00 10.67 17.27
C LEU A 88 -1.26 10.09 16.63
N SER A 89 -2.33 10.88 16.59
CA SER A 89 -3.57 10.51 15.94
C SER A 89 -3.27 10.26 14.46
N LEU A 90 -3.33 9.00 14.03
CA LEU A 90 -3.34 8.66 12.62
C LEU A 90 -4.47 9.46 11.94
N PRO A 91 -4.24 10.05 10.75
CA PRO A 91 -5.26 10.85 10.08
C PRO A 91 -6.56 10.02 9.93
N PRO A 92 -7.73 10.61 10.21
CA PRO A 92 -8.97 9.85 10.41
C PRO A 92 -9.53 9.21 9.14
N VAL A 93 -9.01 9.56 7.95
CA VAL A 93 -9.56 9.12 6.66
C VAL A 93 -8.47 9.18 5.56
N HIS A 94 -8.57 8.32 4.55
CA HIS A 94 -7.78 8.40 3.32
C HIS A 94 -7.83 9.82 2.71
N PRO A 95 -6.69 10.40 2.24
CA PRO A 95 -6.56 11.81 1.85
C PRO A 95 -7.51 12.33 0.76
N VAL A 96 -8.14 11.42 0.01
CA VAL A 96 -9.02 11.72 -1.14
C VAL A 96 -10.50 11.48 -0.82
N TRP A 97 -10.85 10.98 0.37
CA TRP A 97 -12.26 10.78 0.73
C TRP A 97 -12.89 12.15 1.09
N LYS A 98 -13.59 12.76 0.12
CA LYS A 98 -14.14 14.13 0.20
C LYS A 98 -15.60 14.21 0.71
N GLY A 99 -16.16 13.15 1.24
CA GLY A 99 -17.54 13.12 1.74
C GLY A 99 -17.76 11.97 2.72
N PRO A 100 -18.96 11.85 3.31
CA PRO A 100 -19.29 10.71 4.14
C PRO A 100 -19.44 9.47 3.25
N ALA A 101 -18.31 8.88 2.85
CA ALA A 101 -18.13 7.45 3.11
C ALA A 101 -17.91 7.30 4.63
N SER A 102 -18.87 7.81 5.42
CA SER A 102 -18.90 7.72 6.87
C SER A 102 -19.05 6.24 7.15
N VAL A 103 -17.93 5.58 7.42
CA VAL A 103 -17.81 4.20 7.90
C VAL A 103 -18.96 3.35 7.38
N PRO A 104 -18.91 2.72 6.19
CA PRO A 104 -19.96 1.80 5.84
C PRO A 104 -20.07 0.81 6.99
N GLY A 105 -21.24 0.90 7.63
CA GLY A 105 -21.62 0.02 8.69
C GLY A 105 -21.41 -1.39 8.21
N GLY A 106 -20.98 -2.22 9.14
CA GLY A 106 -20.56 -3.56 8.81
C GLY A 106 -20.04 -4.22 10.07
N THR A 107 -20.21 -5.53 10.14
CA THR A 107 -19.70 -6.32 11.27
C THR A 107 -18.36 -6.98 10.94
N ARG A 108 -17.89 -6.80 9.70
CA ARG A 108 -16.72 -7.45 9.11
C ARG A 108 -15.88 -6.50 8.26
N GLN A 109 -15.78 -5.23 8.63
CA GLN A 109 -14.94 -4.25 7.92
C GLN A 109 -13.43 -4.52 8.11
N SER A 110 -12.63 -4.13 7.13
CA SER A 110 -11.16 -4.22 7.10
C SER A 110 -10.53 -2.83 6.94
N PRO A 111 -9.25 -2.63 7.31
CA PRO A 111 -8.30 -3.58 7.90
C PRO A 111 -8.54 -3.79 9.41
N ILE A 112 -7.79 -4.71 10.03
CA ILE A 112 -7.84 -4.99 11.48
C ILE A 112 -6.42 -5.06 12.08
N ASN A 113 -6.32 -4.92 13.40
CA ASN A 113 -5.13 -5.33 14.14
C ASN A 113 -5.17 -6.84 14.35
N ILE A 114 -4.18 -7.55 13.84
CA ILE A 114 -3.98 -8.98 14.04
C ILE A 114 -3.19 -9.16 15.34
N ARG A 115 -3.88 -9.65 16.37
CA ARG A 115 -3.22 -10.03 17.62
C ARG A 115 -2.70 -11.45 17.51
N TRP A 116 -1.38 -11.61 17.47
CA TRP A 116 -0.73 -12.90 17.28
C TRP A 116 -1.23 -13.95 18.27
N ARG A 117 -1.28 -13.57 19.55
CA ARG A 117 -1.66 -14.47 20.66
C ARG A 117 -3.15 -14.82 20.69
N ASP A 118 -3.99 -13.99 20.08
CA ASP A 118 -5.44 -14.19 20.04
C ASP A 118 -5.87 -14.92 18.75
N SER A 119 -4.95 -15.11 17.80
CA SER A 119 -5.22 -15.89 16.59
C SER A 119 -5.39 -17.38 16.92
N VAL A 120 -6.38 -18.00 16.28
CA VAL A 120 -6.73 -19.40 16.50
C VAL A 120 -6.00 -20.25 15.46
N TYR A 121 -5.06 -21.07 15.92
CA TYR A 121 -4.42 -22.05 15.04
C TYR A 121 -5.47 -23.02 14.50
N ASP A 122 -5.56 -23.10 13.17
CA ASP A 122 -6.47 -24.00 12.46
C ASP A 122 -5.63 -25.00 11.64
N PRO A 123 -5.48 -26.26 12.10
CA PRO A 123 -4.68 -27.26 11.39
C PRO A 123 -5.32 -27.73 10.08
N GLN A 124 -6.57 -27.34 9.78
CA GLN A 124 -7.21 -27.66 8.51
C GLN A 124 -6.83 -26.70 7.39
N LEU A 125 -6.29 -25.52 7.73
CA LEU A 125 -5.77 -24.57 6.76
C LEU A 125 -4.62 -25.19 5.98
N GLN A 126 -4.88 -25.47 4.70
CA GLN A 126 -3.88 -25.99 3.78
C GLN A 126 -2.86 -24.92 3.40
N PRO A 127 -1.71 -25.29 2.81
CA PRO A 127 -0.87 -24.32 2.11
C PRO A 127 -1.69 -23.54 1.06
N LEU A 128 -1.35 -22.27 0.86
CA LEU A 128 -1.93 -21.48 -0.22
C LEU A 128 -1.28 -21.88 -1.55
N GLY A 129 -2.07 -22.45 -2.45
CA GLY A 129 -1.65 -22.70 -3.82
C GLY A 129 -1.65 -21.39 -4.60
N VAL A 130 -0.51 -21.05 -5.19
CA VAL A 130 -0.33 -19.85 -6.01
C VAL A 130 0.20 -20.25 -7.38
N SER A 131 -0.48 -19.80 -8.44
CA SER A 131 -0.08 -20.02 -9.82
C SER A 131 -0.42 -18.77 -10.60
N TYR A 132 0.56 -17.98 -11.01
CA TYR A 132 0.33 -16.76 -11.78
C TYR A 132 1.03 -16.85 -13.13
N ASN A 133 0.33 -16.41 -14.18
CA ASN A 133 0.89 -16.25 -15.51
C ASN A 133 1.42 -14.82 -15.70
N ALA A 134 2.73 -14.64 -15.81
CA ALA A 134 3.35 -13.33 -16.02
C ALA A 134 2.91 -12.63 -17.32
N GLU A 135 2.59 -13.41 -18.36
CA GLU A 135 2.12 -12.90 -19.66
C GLU A 135 0.71 -12.31 -19.57
N ALA A 136 -0.04 -12.62 -18.51
CA ALA A 136 -1.34 -12.01 -18.27
C ALA A 136 -1.23 -10.57 -17.73
N CYS A 137 -0.03 -10.08 -17.40
CA CYS A 137 0.17 -8.70 -16.96
C CYS A 137 -0.10 -7.73 -18.12
N LEU A 138 -0.95 -6.73 -17.90
CA LEU A 138 -1.40 -5.82 -18.96
C LEU A 138 -0.73 -4.45 -18.86
N TYR A 139 -0.96 -3.75 -17.75
CA TYR A 139 -0.51 -2.38 -17.55
C TYR A 139 -0.51 -2.02 -16.08
N VAL A 140 0.25 -0.99 -15.74
CA VAL A 140 0.11 -0.26 -14.48
C VAL A 140 -0.75 0.97 -14.69
N TRP A 141 -1.54 1.33 -13.68
CA TRP A 141 -2.47 2.45 -13.74
C TRP A 141 -2.47 3.21 -12.41
N ASN A 142 -2.22 4.52 -12.46
CA ASN A 142 -2.48 5.41 -11.35
C ASN A 142 -3.97 5.80 -11.35
N THR A 143 -4.74 5.31 -10.38
CA THR A 143 -6.19 5.54 -10.29
C THR A 143 -6.56 6.89 -9.65
N GLY A 144 -5.56 7.63 -9.16
CA GLY A 144 -5.77 8.81 -8.31
C GLY A 144 -6.12 8.48 -6.86
N TYR A 145 -6.04 7.21 -6.46
CA TYR A 145 -6.14 6.75 -5.07
C TYR A 145 -4.95 5.87 -4.68
N LEU A 146 -4.47 5.10 -5.63
CA LEU A 146 -3.32 4.21 -5.56
C LEU A 146 -2.84 3.98 -6.99
N PHE A 147 -1.75 3.24 -7.16
CA PHE A 147 -1.51 2.58 -8.44
C PHE A 147 -1.83 1.09 -8.32
N GLN A 148 -2.33 0.51 -9.40
CA GLN A 148 -2.60 -0.93 -9.50
C GLN A 148 -2.04 -1.48 -10.81
N VAL A 149 -1.62 -2.74 -10.77
CA VAL A 149 -1.21 -3.52 -11.94
C VAL A 149 -2.35 -4.46 -12.31
N GLU A 150 -2.82 -4.37 -13.54
CA GLU A 150 -3.97 -5.11 -14.06
C GLU A 150 -3.53 -6.37 -14.79
N PHE A 151 -4.31 -7.45 -14.60
CA PHE A 151 -4.10 -8.73 -15.25
C PHE A 151 -5.31 -9.13 -16.09
N ASP A 152 -5.05 -9.89 -17.16
CA ASP A 152 -6.09 -10.58 -17.91
C ASP A 152 -6.63 -11.77 -17.12
N ASP A 153 -7.78 -11.55 -16.49
CA ASP A 153 -8.50 -12.52 -15.66
C ASP A 153 -9.34 -13.53 -16.47
N SER A 154 -9.24 -13.50 -17.80
CA SER A 154 -9.68 -14.59 -18.67
C SER A 154 -8.65 -15.72 -18.75
N THR A 155 -7.39 -15.46 -18.38
CA THR A 155 -6.31 -16.46 -18.36
C THR A 155 -6.61 -17.57 -17.35
N GLU A 156 -6.89 -18.78 -17.84
CA GLU A 156 -7.20 -19.92 -16.98
C GLU A 156 -6.02 -20.29 -16.08
N GLY A 157 -6.32 -20.65 -14.82
CA GLY A 157 -5.33 -21.09 -13.83
C GLY A 157 -4.41 -20.01 -13.27
N SER A 158 -4.52 -18.75 -13.71
CA SER A 158 -3.79 -17.62 -13.11
C SER A 158 -4.56 -17.11 -11.88
N GLY A 159 -4.12 -17.49 -10.68
CA GLY A 159 -4.81 -17.21 -9.44
C GLY A 159 -4.29 -17.99 -8.23
N ILE A 160 -5.19 -18.17 -7.26
CA ILE A 160 -4.93 -18.84 -6.00
C ILE A 160 -6.00 -19.90 -5.68
N SER A 161 -5.60 -20.90 -4.91
CA SER A 161 -6.47 -21.96 -4.40
C SER A 161 -5.94 -22.52 -3.08
N GLY A 162 -6.72 -23.39 -2.42
CA GLY A 162 -6.33 -23.94 -1.12
C GLY A 162 -6.40 -22.89 -0.01
N GLY A 163 -5.62 -23.10 1.04
CA GLY A 163 -5.74 -22.35 2.28
C GLY A 163 -7.17 -22.30 2.83
N PRO A 164 -7.77 -21.11 3.04
CA PRO A 164 -9.15 -20.98 3.51
C PRO A 164 -10.20 -21.03 2.38
N LEU A 165 -9.79 -21.20 1.13
CA LEU A 165 -10.65 -21.03 -0.04
C LEU A 165 -11.27 -22.37 -0.48
N GLU A 166 -12.57 -22.36 -0.75
CA GLU A 166 -13.29 -23.52 -1.28
C GLU A 166 -13.06 -23.73 -2.78
N ASN A 167 -12.74 -22.66 -3.51
CA ASN A 167 -12.65 -22.62 -4.97
C ASN A 167 -11.34 -21.97 -5.41
N HIS A 168 -11.06 -22.07 -6.72
CA HIS A 168 -10.00 -21.27 -7.34
C HIS A 168 -10.47 -19.82 -7.55
N TYR A 169 -9.63 -18.85 -7.20
CA TYR A 169 -9.87 -17.42 -7.37
C TYR A 169 -8.87 -16.85 -8.37
N ARG A 170 -9.36 -16.22 -9.43
CA ARG A 170 -8.51 -15.66 -10.50
C ARG A 170 -7.91 -14.33 -10.08
N LEU A 171 -6.62 -14.12 -10.36
CA LEU A 171 -5.96 -12.84 -10.12
C LEU A 171 -6.58 -11.77 -11.02
N LYS A 172 -7.02 -10.66 -10.43
CA LYS A 172 -7.51 -9.49 -11.18
C LYS A 172 -6.45 -8.41 -11.29
N GLN A 173 -5.89 -8.04 -10.15
CA GLN A 173 -4.95 -6.94 -10.02
C GLN A 173 -4.15 -7.06 -8.73
N PHE A 174 -3.06 -6.31 -8.62
CA PHE A 174 -2.50 -5.99 -7.31
C PHE A 174 -2.23 -4.50 -7.17
N HIS A 175 -2.17 -4.02 -5.94
CA HIS A 175 -1.89 -2.63 -5.59
C HIS A 175 -1.19 -2.52 -4.23
N PHE A 176 -0.76 -1.31 -3.88
CA PHE A 176 -0.11 -1.03 -2.61
C PHE A 176 -0.78 0.10 -1.85
N HIS A 177 -0.66 0.04 -0.53
CA HIS A 177 -0.90 1.14 0.40
C HIS A 177 0.42 1.50 1.08
N TRP A 178 0.69 2.79 1.27
CA TRP A 178 1.94 3.27 1.87
C TRP A 178 1.75 4.60 2.60
N GLY A 179 2.68 4.88 3.52
CA GLY A 179 2.71 6.12 4.27
C GLY A 179 3.66 7.16 3.69
N ALA A 180 3.51 8.38 4.17
CA ALA A 180 4.41 9.49 3.83
C ALA A 180 5.84 9.30 4.37
N VAL A 181 6.01 8.48 5.39
CA VAL A 181 7.29 8.21 6.07
C VAL A 181 7.49 6.71 6.25
N ASN A 182 8.67 6.30 6.70
CA ASN A 182 9.08 4.89 6.74
C ASN A 182 8.49 4.13 7.93
N GLU A 183 7.99 4.84 8.92
CA GLU A 183 7.52 4.31 10.19
C GLU A 183 6.10 3.74 10.11
N TRP A 184 5.31 4.08 9.07
CA TRP A 184 3.94 3.62 8.91
C TRP A 184 3.47 3.65 7.46
N GLY A 185 2.38 2.95 7.16
CA GLY A 185 1.77 2.93 5.84
C GLY A 185 0.96 1.70 5.48
N SER A 186 1.17 0.59 6.18
CA SER A 186 0.31 -0.60 6.08
C SER A 186 -1.10 -0.31 6.58
N GLU A 187 -2.07 -1.03 6.03
CA GLU A 187 -3.46 -0.97 6.46
C GLU A 187 -3.67 -1.86 7.68
N HIS A 188 -3.24 -3.13 7.57
CA HIS A 188 -3.21 -4.06 8.69
C HIS A 188 -2.06 -3.75 9.64
N THR A 189 -2.21 -4.22 10.87
CA THR A 189 -1.15 -4.22 11.88
C THR A 189 -1.04 -5.59 12.52
N VAL A 190 0.12 -5.89 13.09
CA VAL A 190 0.35 -7.11 13.89
C VAL A 190 0.81 -6.69 15.28
N ASP A 191 0.04 -7.04 16.30
CA ASP A 191 0.26 -6.59 17.68
C ASP A 191 0.49 -5.07 17.76
N ASP A 192 -0.37 -4.30 17.07
CA ASP A 192 -0.31 -2.84 16.93
C ASP A 192 0.95 -2.29 16.23
N ARG A 193 1.77 -3.16 15.65
CA ARG A 193 2.92 -2.76 14.82
C ARG A 193 2.49 -2.55 13.38
N VAL A 194 2.97 -1.44 12.83
CA VAL A 194 2.75 -1.00 11.45
C VAL A 194 3.99 -1.27 10.60
N TYR A 195 3.79 -1.37 9.29
CA TYR A 195 4.84 -1.45 8.29
C TYR A 195 4.79 -0.21 7.37
N PRO A 196 5.89 0.17 6.70
CA PRO A 196 5.92 1.29 5.77
C PRO A 196 4.94 1.19 4.59
N ALA A 197 4.60 -0.04 4.17
CA ALA A 197 3.65 -0.31 3.10
C ALA A 197 3.06 -1.71 3.20
N GLU A 198 1.98 -1.94 2.46
CA GLU A 198 1.28 -3.22 2.34
C GLU A 198 0.82 -3.43 0.89
N LEU A 199 1.12 -4.61 0.35
CA LEU A 199 0.69 -5.09 -0.95
C LEU A 199 -0.62 -5.87 -0.80
N HIS A 200 -1.57 -5.64 -1.71
CA HIS A 200 -2.78 -6.44 -1.88
C HIS A 200 -2.81 -7.06 -3.27
N LEU A 201 -2.81 -8.40 -3.36
CA LEU A 201 -3.15 -9.12 -4.58
C LEU A 201 -4.62 -9.53 -4.51
N VAL A 202 -5.44 -8.97 -5.42
CA VAL A 202 -6.89 -9.12 -5.42
C VAL A 202 -7.31 -10.18 -6.42
N HIS A 203 -8.07 -11.15 -5.91
CA HIS A 203 -8.59 -12.26 -6.68
C HIS A 203 -10.10 -12.36 -6.54
N TRP A 204 -10.76 -12.97 -7.53
CA TRP A 204 -12.21 -13.15 -7.52
C TRP A 204 -12.65 -14.57 -7.84
N ASN A 205 -13.77 -14.99 -7.25
CA ASN A 205 -14.32 -16.33 -7.39
C ASN A 205 -15.04 -16.49 -8.73
N ALA A 206 -14.27 -16.80 -9.77
CA ALA A 206 -14.80 -17.06 -11.11
C ALA A 206 -15.55 -18.39 -11.24
N VAL A 207 -15.57 -19.23 -10.19
CA VAL A 207 -16.39 -20.44 -10.14
C VAL A 207 -17.83 -20.10 -9.72
N LYS A 208 -17.99 -19.15 -8.79
CA LYS A 208 -19.29 -18.78 -8.19
C LYS A 208 -19.95 -17.59 -8.89
N TYR A 209 -19.18 -16.68 -9.46
CA TYR A 209 -19.66 -15.45 -10.08
C TYR A 209 -19.32 -15.38 -11.56
N GLN A 210 -20.20 -14.76 -12.34
CA GLN A 210 -20.04 -14.64 -13.79
C GLN A 210 -18.93 -13.65 -14.18
N ASN A 211 -18.70 -12.64 -13.36
CA ASN A 211 -17.73 -11.58 -13.59
C ASN A 211 -17.26 -10.97 -12.26
N TYR A 212 -16.16 -10.21 -12.33
CA TYR A 212 -15.58 -9.51 -11.18
C TYR A 212 -16.57 -8.56 -10.49
N THR A 213 -17.36 -7.81 -11.25
CA THR A 213 -18.31 -6.83 -10.72
C THR A 213 -19.36 -7.45 -9.80
N ASP A 214 -19.90 -8.61 -10.19
CA ASP A 214 -20.84 -9.38 -9.35
C ASP A 214 -20.13 -9.93 -8.10
N ALA A 215 -18.90 -10.43 -8.27
CA ALA A 215 -18.10 -10.97 -7.18
C ALA A 215 -17.75 -9.92 -6.10
N VAL A 216 -17.54 -8.66 -6.48
CA VAL A 216 -17.22 -7.56 -5.55
C VAL A 216 -18.30 -7.37 -4.48
N THR A 217 -19.56 -7.68 -4.76
CA THR A 217 -20.67 -7.54 -3.80
C THR A 217 -21.18 -8.88 -3.27
N GLY A 218 -20.70 -9.99 -3.85
CA GLY A 218 -21.09 -11.34 -3.49
C GLY A 218 -20.39 -11.88 -2.25
N ALA A 219 -21.11 -12.68 -1.46
CA ALA A 219 -20.51 -13.41 -0.33
C ALA A 219 -19.37 -14.33 -0.80
N ASP A 220 -18.20 -14.19 -0.17
CA ASP A 220 -16.97 -14.91 -0.54
C ASP A 220 -16.56 -14.69 -2.00
N GLY A 221 -16.98 -13.58 -2.59
CA GLY A 221 -16.70 -13.26 -3.99
C GLY A 221 -15.25 -12.88 -4.24
N LEU A 222 -14.54 -12.36 -3.23
CA LEU A 222 -13.16 -11.94 -3.34
C LEU A 222 -12.25 -12.67 -2.36
N ALA A 223 -11.00 -12.85 -2.77
CA ALA A 223 -9.90 -13.26 -1.89
C ALA A 223 -8.73 -12.30 -2.09
N VAL A 224 -8.20 -11.74 -0.99
CA VAL A 224 -7.10 -10.78 -1.04
C VAL A 224 -5.92 -11.31 -0.25
N VAL A 225 -4.78 -11.44 -0.95
CA VAL A 225 -3.51 -11.76 -0.32
C VAL A 225 -2.83 -10.45 0.10
N GLY A 226 -2.59 -10.30 1.39
CA GLY A 226 -1.88 -9.16 1.98
C GLY A 226 -0.43 -9.52 2.28
N VAL A 227 0.51 -8.67 1.87
CA VAL A 227 1.94 -8.82 2.17
C VAL A 227 2.49 -7.50 2.70
N PHE A 228 3.07 -7.53 3.90
CA PHE A 228 3.73 -6.36 4.47
C PHE A 228 5.07 -6.09 3.77
N LEU A 229 5.43 -4.82 3.62
CA LEU A 229 6.73 -4.38 3.13
C LEU A 229 7.50 -3.71 4.26
N LYS A 230 8.71 -4.18 4.56
CA LYS A 230 9.63 -3.50 5.49
C LYS A 230 10.86 -2.98 4.76
N LEU A 231 11.51 -1.98 5.33
CA LEU A 231 12.81 -1.55 4.82
C LEU A 231 13.87 -2.64 5.07
N GLY A 232 14.71 -2.87 4.07
CA GLY A 232 15.79 -3.85 4.16
C GLY A 232 16.60 -3.89 2.86
N ALA A 233 16.91 -5.10 2.40
CA ALA A 233 17.55 -5.30 1.12
C ALA A 233 16.68 -4.79 -0.03
N ARG A 234 17.34 -4.43 -1.14
CA ARG A 234 16.66 -4.14 -2.40
C ARG A 234 15.93 -5.38 -2.90
N HIS A 235 14.72 -5.19 -3.38
CA HIS A 235 13.95 -6.25 -4.04
C HIS A 235 14.16 -6.14 -5.55
N GLU A 236 15.00 -7.00 -6.12
CA GLU A 236 15.42 -6.86 -7.53
C GLU A 236 14.24 -6.99 -8.50
N GLU A 237 13.31 -7.90 -8.22
CA GLU A 237 12.14 -8.16 -9.07
C GLU A 237 11.10 -7.03 -9.01
N LEU A 238 11.03 -6.28 -7.90
CA LEU A 238 10.17 -5.09 -7.79
C LEU A 238 10.72 -3.93 -8.63
N GLN A 239 12.00 -3.97 -9.03
CA GLN A 239 12.66 -2.85 -9.70
C GLN A 239 12.05 -2.54 -11.07
N GLU A 240 11.53 -3.55 -11.78
CA GLU A 240 10.84 -3.37 -13.05
C GLU A 240 9.60 -2.49 -12.89
N LEU A 241 8.78 -2.78 -11.87
CA LEU A 241 7.62 -1.96 -11.53
C LEU A 241 8.03 -0.56 -11.08
N VAL A 242 9.07 -0.43 -10.25
CA VAL A 242 9.58 0.88 -9.80
C VAL A 242 10.03 1.75 -10.97
N ALA A 243 10.66 1.15 -11.99
CA ALA A 243 11.18 1.87 -13.15
C ALA A 243 10.07 2.50 -14.02
N VAL A 244 8.86 1.94 -13.99
CA VAL A 244 7.71 2.44 -14.79
C VAL A 244 6.88 3.51 -14.05
N LEU A 245 7.04 3.65 -12.73
CA LEU A 245 6.27 4.62 -11.93
C LEU A 245 6.35 6.08 -12.42
N PRO A 246 7.48 6.58 -12.95
CA PRO A 246 7.53 7.92 -13.54
C PRO A 246 6.52 8.15 -14.68
N ASP A 247 6.20 7.11 -15.45
CA ASP A 247 5.28 7.19 -16.60
C ASP A 247 3.81 7.26 -16.16
N ILE A 248 3.52 6.86 -14.92
CA ILE A 248 2.20 6.96 -14.29
C ILE A 248 2.17 7.97 -13.13
N LYS A 249 3.05 8.98 -13.16
CA LYS A 249 3.17 9.97 -12.07
C LYS A 249 1.83 10.59 -11.67
N HIS A 250 0.99 10.93 -12.64
CA HIS A 250 -0.28 11.61 -12.39
C HIS A 250 -1.47 10.66 -12.42
N LYS A 251 -2.56 11.07 -11.76
CA LYS A 251 -3.84 10.38 -11.82
C LYS A 251 -4.27 10.12 -13.27
N ASP A 252 -4.91 8.97 -13.47
CA ASP A 252 -5.45 8.43 -14.73
C ASP A 252 -4.39 8.02 -15.76
N ALA A 253 -3.11 8.25 -15.50
CA ALA A 253 -2.02 7.79 -16.36
C ALA A 253 -1.88 6.25 -16.30
N ARG A 254 -1.63 5.65 -17.46
CA ARG A 254 -1.39 4.22 -17.63
C ARG A 254 -0.11 4.01 -18.43
N ALA A 255 0.64 2.96 -18.07
CA ALA A 255 1.82 2.54 -18.80
C ALA A 255 1.80 1.02 -18.95
N ALA A 256 2.25 0.52 -20.10
CA ALA A 256 2.39 -0.91 -20.30
C ALA A 256 3.38 -1.49 -19.28
N LEU A 257 3.05 -2.66 -18.75
CA LEU A 257 3.91 -3.43 -17.85
C LEU A 257 3.67 -4.89 -18.20
N GLY A 258 4.72 -5.64 -18.51
CA GLY A 258 4.59 -7.05 -18.84
C GLY A 258 5.70 -7.58 -19.74
N PRO A 259 6.08 -8.86 -19.60
CA PRO A 259 5.55 -9.82 -18.62
C PRO A 259 6.03 -9.51 -17.18
N PHE A 260 5.16 -9.64 -16.18
CA PHE A 260 5.52 -9.41 -14.77
C PHE A 260 4.98 -10.53 -13.88
N GLN A 261 5.86 -11.20 -13.14
CA GLN A 261 5.52 -12.37 -12.31
C GLN A 261 5.13 -11.94 -10.89
N PRO A 262 3.85 -11.95 -10.48
CA PRO A 262 3.44 -11.43 -9.16
C PRO A 262 3.95 -12.25 -7.98
N SER A 263 4.26 -13.53 -8.20
CA SER A 263 4.76 -14.41 -7.14
C SER A 263 6.15 -14.00 -6.64
N CYS A 264 6.89 -13.15 -7.38
CA CYS A 264 8.14 -12.58 -6.87
C CYS A 264 7.92 -11.67 -5.66
N LEU A 265 6.70 -11.14 -5.48
CA LEU A 265 6.31 -10.26 -4.38
C LEU A 265 5.77 -11.03 -3.16
N LEU A 266 5.81 -12.36 -3.17
CA LEU A 266 5.39 -13.19 -2.05
C LEU A 266 6.61 -13.60 -1.21
N PRO A 267 6.48 -13.62 0.13
CA PRO A 267 7.55 -14.10 0.99
C PRO A 267 7.74 -15.62 0.82
N ALA A 268 8.96 -16.11 1.01
CA ALA A 268 9.24 -17.55 0.98
C ALA A 268 8.47 -18.35 2.05
N CYS A 269 8.09 -17.70 3.14
CA CYS A 269 7.29 -18.31 4.21
C CYS A 269 5.80 -18.32 3.83
N GLN A 270 5.23 -19.52 3.78
CA GLN A 270 3.82 -19.73 3.44
C GLN A 270 2.86 -19.59 4.64
N ASP A 271 3.36 -19.23 5.82
CA ASP A 271 2.52 -18.97 6.99
C ASP A 271 1.64 -17.74 6.74
N TYR A 272 0.35 -17.85 7.07
CA TYR A 272 -0.59 -16.74 6.95
C TYR A 272 -1.64 -16.73 8.06
N TRP A 273 -2.24 -15.56 8.23
CA TRP A 273 -3.51 -15.40 8.93
C TRP A 273 -4.65 -15.27 7.93
N THR A 274 -5.85 -15.63 8.35
CA THR A 274 -7.05 -15.43 7.53
C THR A 274 -8.27 -15.06 8.36
N TYR A 275 -9.11 -14.19 7.80
CA TYR A 275 -10.36 -13.76 8.40
C TYR A 275 -11.33 -13.24 7.32
N PRO A 276 -12.65 -13.31 7.54
CA PRO A 276 -13.63 -12.67 6.66
C PRO A 276 -13.67 -11.16 6.91
N GLY A 277 -13.55 -10.38 5.83
CA GLY A 277 -13.41 -8.94 5.88
C GLY A 277 -14.11 -8.21 4.74
N SER A 278 -13.62 -7.00 4.47
CA SER A 278 -14.13 -6.14 3.41
C SER A 278 -13.01 -5.66 2.50
N LEU A 279 -13.39 -5.04 1.38
CA LEU A 279 -12.52 -4.08 0.70
C LEU A 279 -12.15 -2.94 1.67
N THR A 280 -10.96 -2.37 1.48
CA THR A 280 -10.47 -1.22 2.27
C THR A 280 -10.59 0.10 1.52
N THR A 281 -10.98 0.04 0.25
CA THR A 281 -11.42 1.17 -0.58
C THR A 281 -12.91 1.02 -0.94
N PRO A 282 -13.64 2.13 -1.18
CA PRO A 282 -15.02 2.09 -1.64
C PRO A 282 -15.23 1.09 -2.79
N PRO A 283 -16.31 0.29 -2.77
CA PRO A 283 -17.50 0.43 -1.91
C PRO A 283 -17.39 -0.20 -0.51
N LEU A 284 -16.23 -0.71 -0.09
CA LEU A 284 -16.01 -1.34 1.23
C LEU A 284 -16.92 -2.56 1.48
N SER A 285 -17.29 -3.28 0.41
CA SER A 285 -18.10 -4.50 0.46
C SER A 285 -17.49 -5.58 1.36
N GLU A 286 -18.30 -6.21 2.20
CA GLU A 286 -17.91 -7.35 3.06
C GLU A 286 -17.93 -8.69 2.30
N SER A 287 -17.18 -8.74 1.20
CA SER A 287 -17.08 -9.87 0.25
C SER A 287 -15.71 -10.54 0.24
N VAL A 288 -14.79 -10.09 1.10
CA VAL A 288 -13.37 -10.46 1.03
C VAL A 288 -13.02 -11.53 2.06
N THR A 289 -12.41 -12.62 1.59
CA THR A 289 -11.61 -13.52 2.43
C THR A 289 -10.17 -13.01 2.43
N TRP A 290 -9.70 -12.50 3.57
CA TRP A 290 -8.32 -12.01 3.70
C TRP A 290 -7.36 -13.16 3.98
N ILE A 291 -6.17 -13.09 3.38
CA ILE A 291 -5.05 -14.01 3.58
C ILE A 291 -3.79 -13.15 3.77
N ILE A 292 -3.39 -12.91 5.02
CA ILE A 292 -2.27 -12.02 5.35
C ILE A 292 -1.03 -12.85 5.62
N HIS A 293 0.00 -12.74 4.79
CA HIS A 293 1.27 -13.43 5.03
C HIS A 293 1.90 -12.96 6.34
N LYS A 294 2.42 -13.93 7.10
CA LYS A 294 3.08 -13.68 8.40
C LYS A 294 4.37 -12.89 8.26
N LYS A 295 5.11 -13.12 7.18
CA LYS A 295 6.41 -12.51 6.94
C LYS A 295 6.29 -11.37 5.94
N PRO A 296 6.95 -10.23 6.21
CA PRO A 296 7.07 -9.17 5.22
C PRO A 296 8.09 -9.55 4.15
N ILE A 297 8.02 -8.85 3.01
CA ILE A 297 9.14 -8.75 2.07
C ILE A 297 9.99 -7.51 2.41
N GLU A 298 11.25 -7.52 1.97
CA GLU A 298 12.15 -6.38 2.13
C GLU A 298 12.14 -5.52 0.87
N VAL A 299 12.19 -4.20 1.04
CA VAL A 299 12.36 -3.24 -0.05
C VAL A 299 13.40 -2.19 0.33
N ALA A 300 14.14 -1.70 -0.66
CA ALA A 300 15.08 -0.62 -0.43
C ALA A 300 14.36 0.72 -0.26
N GLN A 301 15.00 1.65 0.45
CA GLN A 301 14.43 2.96 0.77
C GLN A 301 14.11 3.78 -0.49
N ASP A 302 14.93 3.68 -1.53
CA ASP A 302 14.74 4.37 -2.81
C ASP A 302 13.57 3.79 -3.62
N GLN A 303 13.36 2.47 -3.57
CA GLN A 303 12.19 1.82 -4.17
C GLN A 303 10.90 2.33 -3.54
N LEU A 304 10.83 2.41 -2.21
CA LEU A 304 9.66 2.97 -1.53
C LEU A 304 9.51 4.48 -1.74
N ALA A 305 10.62 5.22 -1.87
CA ALA A 305 10.58 6.65 -2.20
C ALA A 305 9.98 6.92 -3.59
N ALA A 306 10.17 6.00 -4.55
CA ALA A 306 9.55 6.11 -5.87
C ALA A 306 8.02 6.06 -5.79
N PHE A 307 7.44 5.27 -4.87
CA PHE A 307 5.99 5.19 -4.68
C PHE A 307 5.44 6.56 -4.23
N ARG A 308 6.17 7.22 -3.31
CA ARG A 308 5.82 8.55 -2.77
C ARG A 308 5.97 9.68 -3.79
N SER A 309 6.55 9.42 -4.97
CA SER A 309 6.67 10.40 -6.06
C SER A 309 5.41 10.52 -6.93
N LEU A 310 4.48 9.54 -6.80
CA LEU A 310 3.20 9.56 -7.50
C LEU A 310 2.29 10.65 -6.93
N LEU A 311 1.32 11.09 -7.73
CA LEU A 311 0.39 12.15 -7.40
C LEU A 311 -1.06 11.65 -7.48
N PHE A 312 -1.89 12.11 -6.54
CA PHE A 312 -3.34 11.98 -6.58
C PHE A 312 -3.98 12.89 -7.64
N SER A 313 -3.29 13.93 -8.09
CA SER A 313 -3.81 14.94 -9.02
C SER A 313 -3.48 14.62 -10.48
N VAL A 314 -4.35 15.11 -11.37
CA VAL A 314 -4.13 15.07 -12.82
C VAL A 314 -3.13 16.16 -13.25
N PRO A 315 -2.55 16.10 -14.45
CA PRO A 315 -1.67 17.16 -14.94
C PRO A 315 -2.38 18.52 -15.00
N GLY A 316 -1.72 19.56 -14.50
CA GLY A 316 -2.25 20.94 -14.51
C GLY A 316 -3.02 21.35 -13.26
N GLU A 317 -3.37 20.41 -12.38
CA GLU A 317 -3.86 20.72 -11.02
C GLU A 317 -2.70 20.91 -10.03
N GLU A 318 -3.01 21.42 -8.83
CA GLU A 318 -2.04 21.46 -7.73
C GLU A 318 -1.50 20.05 -7.44
N GLU A 319 -0.17 19.89 -7.42
CA GLU A 319 0.46 18.60 -7.17
C GLU A 319 0.16 18.13 -5.75
N LYS A 320 -0.56 17.01 -5.64
CA LYS A 320 -0.85 16.38 -4.35
C LYS A 320 -0.20 15.01 -4.32
N MET A 321 0.86 14.86 -3.53
CA MET A 321 1.57 13.59 -3.37
C MET A 321 0.63 12.47 -2.92
N MET A 322 0.75 11.33 -3.58
CA MET A 322 0.06 10.09 -3.23
C MET A 322 0.79 9.45 -2.06
N VAL A 323 0.40 9.83 -0.84
CA VAL A 323 0.94 9.29 0.40
C VAL A 323 -0.17 9.14 1.44
N ASN A 324 0.02 8.23 2.39
CA ASN A 324 -0.98 7.87 3.40
C ASN A 324 -2.30 7.39 2.76
N ASN A 325 -2.20 6.63 1.67
CA ASN A 325 -3.34 6.09 0.95
C ASN A 325 -3.90 4.82 1.62
N TYR A 326 -3.79 4.69 2.95
CA TYR A 326 -4.32 3.59 3.75
C TYR A 326 -5.57 4.00 4.52
N ARG A 327 -6.39 3.02 4.88
CA ARG A 327 -7.56 3.13 5.73
C ARG A 327 -7.18 2.83 7.20
N PRO A 328 -7.70 3.58 8.17
CA PRO A 328 -7.55 3.25 9.59
C PRO A 328 -8.13 1.88 9.96
N LEU A 329 -7.60 1.28 11.03
CA LEU A 329 -8.09 0.01 11.60
C LEU A 329 -9.59 0.07 11.92
N GLN A 330 -10.26 -1.04 11.64
CA GLN A 330 -11.68 -1.25 11.92
C GLN A 330 -11.85 -2.24 13.09
N PRO A 331 -12.97 -2.17 13.83
CA PRO A 331 -13.21 -3.09 14.93
C PRO A 331 -13.24 -4.56 14.48
N LEU A 332 -12.60 -5.45 15.25
CA LEU A 332 -12.63 -6.89 14.98
C LEU A 332 -14.06 -7.47 15.11
N MET A 333 -14.88 -6.89 15.99
CA MET A 333 -16.22 -7.38 16.34
C MET A 333 -16.16 -8.84 16.81
N ASN A 334 -17.10 -9.69 16.38
CA ASN A 334 -17.17 -11.09 16.78
C ASN A 334 -16.35 -12.03 15.87
N ARG A 335 -15.51 -11.48 14.99
CA ARG A 335 -14.69 -12.28 14.07
C ARG A 335 -13.53 -12.91 14.82
N LYS A 336 -13.12 -14.10 14.36
CA LYS A 336 -11.89 -14.75 14.77
C LYS A 336 -10.88 -14.67 13.64
N VAL A 337 -9.64 -14.36 13.98
CA VAL A 337 -8.51 -14.51 13.05
C VAL A 337 -7.99 -15.93 13.22
N ARG A 338 -7.90 -16.68 12.12
CA ARG A 338 -7.27 -18.01 12.11
C ARG A 338 -5.83 -17.90 11.64
N SER A 339 -4.97 -18.80 12.09
CA SER A 339 -3.58 -18.89 11.65
C SER A 339 -3.26 -20.28 11.11
N SER A 340 -2.44 -20.35 10.05
CA SER A 340 -1.95 -21.62 9.48
C SER A 340 -0.79 -22.23 10.26
N PHE A 341 -0.38 -21.58 11.36
CA PHE A 341 0.79 -21.94 12.15
C PHE A 341 0.49 -21.83 13.65
N GLN A 342 1.20 -22.63 14.45
CA GLN A 342 1.08 -22.56 15.90
C GLN A 342 1.78 -21.32 16.44
N ALA A 343 1.17 -20.70 17.46
CA ALA A 343 1.81 -19.64 18.21
C ALA A 343 2.98 -20.22 19.03
N THR A 344 4.19 -20.23 18.49
CA THR A 344 5.37 -20.64 19.27
C THR A 344 5.77 -19.51 20.23
N HIS A 345 6.26 -19.88 21.42
CA HIS A 345 6.70 -18.93 22.46
C HIS A 345 7.86 -18.00 22.04
N GLU A 346 8.49 -18.24 20.88
CA GLU A 346 9.64 -17.49 20.38
C GLU A 346 9.29 -16.21 19.60
N GLY A 347 8.01 -15.97 19.31
CA GLY A 347 7.54 -14.84 18.49
C GLY A 347 7.74 -13.43 19.09
N ALA A 348 8.35 -13.29 20.27
CA ALA A 348 8.57 -12.01 20.93
C ALA A 348 9.66 -11.12 20.28
N ARG A 349 10.26 -11.52 19.16
CA ARG A 349 11.36 -10.81 18.48
C ARG A 349 11.12 -10.47 17.00
N LEU A 350 9.88 -10.37 16.55
CA LEU A 350 9.56 -9.80 15.23
C LEU A 350 9.73 -8.28 15.21
#